data_AF-A0AAV9HIZ3-F1
#
_entry.id   AF-A0AAV9HIZ3-F1
#
_cell.length_a   1.000
_cell.length_b   1.000
_cell.length_c   1.000
_cell.angle_alpha   90.00
_cell.angle_beta   90.00
_cell.angle_gamma   90.00
#
_symmetry.space_group_name_H-M   'P 1'
#
loop_
_entity.id
_entity.type
_entity.pdbx_description
1 polymer ?
#
loop_
_entity_poly.entity_id
_entity_poly.type
_entity_poly.pdbx_seq_one_letter_code
_entity_poly.pdbx_strand_id
1 'polypeptide(L)'
;MATSRNIIRFKEAMHLVYGPFDDLTEEAARVWVAPENPGAGGHRGRYLWTDAFGVINFITLSKETSSPVYLTLAKRLVQTVHDVLGKTRDGTARLPGASEAEPLKGGLRIGKVQATGSDGDGQYHHYLTLWMFALNRLALATEEKQYNQLAVQLAKAIHPHFVTHQNGLATAIVWKKSVDLQQVLVPREGHLDALTGFAVYRLLQRTAEHLHPPATLANEIADYRALMGREKASYDPLDLGMGLWICHFFRDEVWARALGSQSLDVAMSVLNEETGVLGRESSRRLAFREFGMVIGLECFGKDGEFKKGAEAVVDFWQGYLERSEDEDLRPIALVMYAAALIPGAFRDGFLGRG
;
A
#
# COMPACT_ATOMS: atom_id res chain seq x y z
N MET A 1 20.66 -2.12 -9.82
CA MET A 1 20.92 -0.83 -9.16
C MET A 1 20.12 0.23 -9.88
N ALA A 2 19.36 1.05 -9.18
CA ALA A 2 18.67 2.18 -9.79
C ALA A 2 19.68 3.20 -10.37
N THR A 3 19.25 3.98 -11.36
CA THR A 3 20.09 5.08 -11.87
C THR A 3 20.16 6.20 -10.82
N SER A 4 21.29 6.91 -10.78
CA SER A 4 21.47 8.06 -9.88
C SER A 4 20.34 9.09 -10.01
N ARG A 5 19.86 9.32 -11.25
CA ARG A 5 18.74 10.23 -11.53
C ARG A 5 17.42 9.77 -10.91
N ASN A 6 17.10 8.48 -10.93
CA ASN A 6 15.86 7.97 -10.35
C ASN A 6 15.89 8.09 -8.83
N ILE A 7 17.04 7.85 -8.18
CA ILE A 7 17.18 8.02 -6.73
C ILE A 7 16.97 9.48 -6.33
N ILE A 8 17.53 10.44 -7.07
CA ILE A 8 17.33 11.88 -6.79
C ILE A 8 15.85 12.24 -6.83
N ARG A 9 15.16 11.91 -7.94
CA ARG A 9 13.72 12.19 -8.11
C ARG A 9 12.85 11.49 -7.06
N PHE A 10 13.22 10.26 -6.68
CA PHE A 10 12.56 9.51 -5.62
C PHE A 10 12.62 10.28 -4.30
N LYS A 11 13.81 10.76 -3.92
CA LYS A 11 14.03 11.51 -2.68
C LYS A 11 13.30 12.84 -2.70
N GLU A 12 13.36 13.58 -3.81
CA GLU A 12 12.62 14.84 -4.00
C GLU A 12 11.12 14.65 -3.77
N ALA A 13 10.51 13.62 -4.38
CA ALA A 13 9.10 13.34 -4.20
C ALA A 13 8.74 12.98 -2.74
N MET A 14 9.60 12.20 -2.08
CA MET A 14 9.42 11.86 -0.67
C MET A 14 9.61 13.07 0.26
N HIS A 15 10.51 14.01 -0.05
CA HIS A 15 10.69 15.25 0.72
C HIS A 15 9.44 16.14 0.70
N LEU A 16 8.74 16.19 -0.43
CA LEU A 16 7.52 16.97 -0.56
C LEU A 16 6.38 16.45 0.32
N VAL A 17 6.48 15.21 0.84
CA VAL A 17 5.48 14.60 1.74
C VAL A 17 5.98 14.55 3.18
N TYR A 18 7.21 14.09 3.40
CA TYR A 18 7.76 13.79 4.71
C TYR A 18 8.76 14.85 5.23
N GLY A 19 8.94 15.94 4.50
CA GLY A 19 9.92 16.98 4.81
C GLY A 19 11.35 16.54 4.47
N PRO A 20 12.33 17.44 4.61
CA PRO A 20 13.73 17.14 4.32
C PRO A 20 14.28 16.11 5.31
N PHE A 21 14.99 15.10 4.80
CA PHE A 21 15.62 14.07 5.63
C PHE A 21 17.06 13.72 5.21
N ASP A 22 17.62 14.43 4.23
CA ASP A 22 18.93 14.12 3.65
C ASP A 22 20.11 14.31 4.60
N ASP A 23 20.03 15.31 5.48
CA ASP A 23 21.08 15.67 6.41
C ASP A 23 20.82 15.13 7.83
N LEU A 24 19.84 14.23 7.99
CA LEU A 24 19.54 13.66 9.30
C LEU A 24 20.63 12.69 9.72
N THR A 25 21.21 12.94 10.91
CA THR A 25 22.00 11.93 11.62
C THR A 25 21.09 10.80 12.11
N GLU A 26 21.67 9.66 12.48
CA GLU A 26 20.90 8.56 13.08
C GLU A 26 20.19 8.98 14.37
N GLU A 27 20.82 9.81 15.20
CA GLU A 27 20.23 10.35 16.43
C GLU A 27 19.02 11.23 16.11
N ALA A 28 19.16 12.14 15.13
CA ALA A 28 18.07 13.01 14.70
C ALA A 28 16.91 12.18 14.10
N ALA A 29 17.23 11.13 13.34
CA ALA A 29 16.22 10.23 12.78
C ALA A 29 15.43 9.48 13.87
N ARG A 30 16.03 9.13 15.01
CA ARG A 30 15.34 8.42 16.12
C ARG A 30 14.26 9.26 16.80
N VAL A 31 14.38 10.59 16.76
CA VAL A 31 13.39 11.51 17.32
C VAL A 31 12.53 12.17 16.24
N TRP A 32 12.78 11.89 14.96
CA TRP A 32 11.98 12.39 13.86
C TRP A 32 10.52 11.99 14.01
N VAL A 33 9.63 12.93 13.71
CA VAL A 33 8.19 12.74 13.66
C VAL A 33 7.77 13.19 12.28
N ALA A 34 7.03 12.34 11.56
CA ALA A 34 6.52 12.71 10.25
C ALA A 34 5.73 14.04 10.36
N PRO A 35 5.92 14.99 9.44
CA PRO A 35 5.27 16.29 9.56
C PRO A 35 3.74 16.17 9.40
N GLU A 36 2.98 17.06 10.03
CA GLU A 36 1.54 17.22 9.73
C GLU A 36 1.32 18.06 8.46
N ASN A 37 2.29 18.92 8.09
CA ASN A 37 2.32 19.75 6.88
C ASN A 37 3.77 19.82 6.35
N PRO A 38 4.08 19.45 5.09
CA PRO A 38 3.14 19.07 4.02
C PRO A 38 2.36 17.79 4.32
N GLY A 39 3.00 16.80 4.94
CA GLY A 39 2.33 15.59 5.45
C GLY A 39 1.76 14.69 4.37
N ALA A 40 1.23 13.55 4.79
CA ALA A 40 0.63 12.54 3.90
C ALA A 40 -0.79 12.92 3.41
N GLY A 41 -1.23 14.16 3.65
CA GLY A 41 -2.61 14.59 3.54
C GLY A 41 -3.48 14.07 4.69
N GLY A 42 -4.77 14.40 4.67
CA GLY A 42 -5.72 13.87 5.65
C GLY A 42 -5.65 14.50 7.04
N HIS A 43 -6.45 13.95 7.95
CA HIS A 43 -6.59 14.43 9.32
C HIS A 43 -5.29 14.28 10.11
N ARG A 44 -4.72 15.41 10.55
CA ARG A 44 -3.40 15.52 11.20
C ARG A 44 -2.25 15.04 10.32
N GLY A 45 -2.37 15.27 9.00
CA GLY A 45 -1.33 14.97 8.01
C GLY A 45 -1.02 13.48 7.85
N ARG A 46 -1.96 12.60 8.17
CA ARG A 46 -1.85 11.15 7.97
C ARG A 46 -2.97 10.63 7.09
N TYR A 47 -2.57 9.78 6.14
CA TYR A 47 -3.47 9.09 5.24
C TYR A 47 -2.92 7.70 4.97
N LEU A 48 -3.66 6.68 5.38
CA LEU A 48 -3.10 5.34 5.60
C LEU A 48 -2.43 4.73 4.35
N TRP A 49 -2.98 4.99 3.15
CA TRP A 49 -2.39 4.53 1.89
C TRP A 49 -1.08 5.24 1.58
N THR A 50 -1.06 6.57 1.70
CA THR A 50 0.13 7.39 1.46
C THR A 50 1.25 7.00 2.41
N ASP A 51 0.92 6.79 3.70
CA ASP A 51 1.88 6.39 4.72
C ASP A 51 2.38 4.94 4.51
N ALA A 52 1.53 4.02 4.04
CA ALA A 52 1.96 2.65 3.69
C ALA A 52 3.02 2.68 2.59
N PHE A 53 2.78 3.45 1.53
CA PHE A 53 3.78 3.72 0.50
C PHE A 53 5.03 4.39 1.08
N GLY A 54 4.89 5.35 1.99
CA GLY A 54 6.01 6.02 2.65
C GLY A 54 6.94 5.05 3.37
N VAL A 55 6.38 4.11 4.15
CA VAL A 55 7.15 3.06 4.84
C VAL A 55 7.91 2.20 3.83
N ILE A 56 7.23 1.72 2.79
CA ILE A 56 7.83 0.88 1.74
C ILE A 56 8.93 1.65 1.00
N ASN A 57 8.72 2.93 0.74
CA ASN A 57 9.67 3.79 0.06
C ASN A 57 10.92 4.06 0.90
N PHE A 58 10.78 4.28 2.20
CA PHE A 58 11.93 4.40 3.10
C PHE A 58 12.75 3.10 3.18
N ILE A 59 12.07 1.94 3.20
CA ILE A 59 12.76 0.64 3.12
C ILE A 59 13.55 0.53 1.81
N THR A 60 12.94 0.91 0.67
CA THR A 60 13.59 0.94 -0.64
C THR A 60 14.82 1.85 -0.63
N LEU A 61 14.70 3.08 -0.12
CA LEU A 61 15.81 4.02 -0.02
C LEU A 61 16.95 3.46 0.83
N SER A 62 16.65 2.82 1.96
CA SER A 62 17.68 2.21 2.79
C SER A 62 18.52 1.21 2.01
N LYS A 63 17.88 0.33 1.23
CA LYS A 63 18.59 -0.68 0.46
C LYS A 63 19.34 -0.10 -0.74
N GLU A 64 18.74 0.81 -1.50
CA GLU A 64 19.36 1.40 -2.70
C GLU A 64 20.53 2.34 -2.36
N THR A 65 20.52 2.96 -1.17
CA THR A 65 21.57 3.90 -0.74
C THR A 65 22.51 3.33 0.33
N SER A 66 22.21 2.13 0.84
CA SER A 66 22.90 1.53 2.00
C SER A 66 22.92 2.42 3.25
N SER A 67 21.95 3.33 3.40
CA SER A 67 21.86 4.21 4.56
C SER A 67 20.86 3.67 5.60
N PRO A 68 21.28 3.43 6.86
CA PRO A 68 20.40 2.92 7.93
C PRO A 68 19.39 3.96 8.41
N VAL A 69 19.63 5.25 8.15
CA VAL A 69 18.74 6.36 8.53
C VAL A 69 17.31 6.12 8.02
N TYR A 70 17.15 5.63 6.80
CA TYR A 70 15.83 5.43 6.22
C TYR A 70 15.04 4.31 6.90
N LEU A 71 15.68 3.25 7.40
CA LEU A 71 14.95 2.25 8.23
C LEU A 71 14.50 2.87 9.55
N THR A 72 15.30 3.75 10.15
CA THR A 72 14.86 4.50 11.35
C THR A 72 13.64 5.37 11.02
N LEU A 73 13.64 6.09 9.90
CA LEU A 73 12.49 6.88 9.45
C LEU A 73 11.24 6.02 9.20
N ALA A 74 11.40 4.85 8.56
CA ALA A 74 10.30 3.90 8.35
C ALA A 74 9.66 3.46 9.69
N LYS A 75 10.48 3.13 10.69
CA LYS A 75 10.00 2.76 12.04
C LYS A 75 9.29 3.91 12.73
N ARG A 76 9.83 5.13 12.62
CA ARG A 76 9.20 6.35 13.16
C ARG A 76 7.88 6.68 12.48
N LEU A 77 7.79 6.46 11.17
CA LEU A 77 6.54 6.63 10.43
C LEU A 77 5.48 5.63 10.89
N VAL A 78 5.84 4.35 11.05
CA VAL A 78 4.95 3.33 11.64
C VAL A 78 4.43 3.75 13.01
N GLN A 79 5.31 4.18 13.91
CA GLN A 79 4.92 4.67 15.24
C GLN A 79 3.93 5.83 15.13
N THR A 80 4.22 6.81 14.27
CA THR A 80 3.39 8.00 14.13
C THR A 80 2.02 7.68 13.54
N VAL A 81 1.95 6.75 12.58
CA VAL A 81 0.68 6.26 12.04
C VAL A 81 -0.14 5.57 13.12
N HIS A 82 0.47 4.72 13.96
CA HIS A 82 -0.26 4.05 15.04
C HIS A 82 -0.76 5.04 16.10
N ASP A 83 0.01 6.07 16.40
CA ASP A 83 -0.36 7.09 17.39
C ASP A 83 -1.39 8.11 16.88
N VAL A 84 -1.49 8.30 15.56
CA VAL A 84 -2.51 9.16 14.95
C VAL A 84 -3.71 8.34 14.52
N LEU A 85 -3.55 7.41 13.57
CA LEU A 85 -4.63 6.65 12.94
C LEU A 85 -5.11 5.46 13.77
N GLY A 86 -4.32 4.97 14.73
CA GLY A 86 -4.74 3.94 15.71
C GLY A 86 -5.39 4.51 16.97
N LYS A 87 -5.67 5.82 16.99
CA LYS A 87 -6.38 6.52 18.07
C LYS A 87 -7.67 7.16 17.59
N THR A 88 -8.54 7.50 18.52
CA THR A 88 -9.70 8.38 18.31
C THR A 88 -9.25 9.70 17.68
N ARG A 89 -10.16 10.41 16.99
CA ARG A 89 -9.79 11.61 16.22
C ARG A 89 -9.23 12.74 17.09
N ASP A 90 -9.71 12.86 18.33
CA ASP A 90 -9.18 13.77 19.34
C ASP A 90 -7.83 13.32 19.94
N GLY A 91 -7.36 12.11 19.61
CA GLY A 91 -6.08 11.54 20.05
C GLY A 91 -6.07 11.06 21.50
N THR A 92 -7.21 11.05 22.19
CA THR A 92 -7.29 10.80 23.64
C THR A 92 -7.25 9.33 24.01
N ALA A 93 -7.70 8.44 23.12
CA ALA A 93 -7.77 6.99 23.37
C ALA A 93 -7.37 6.17 22.14
N ARG A 94 -6.93 4.92 22.37
CA ARG A 94 -6.83 3.91 21.30
C ARG A 94 -8.22 3.60 20.74
N LEU A 95 -8.28 3.11 19.50
CA LEU A 95 -9.56 2.67 18.91
C LEU A 95 -10.20 1.55 19.74
N PRO A 96 -11.54 1.40 19.73
CA PRO A 96 -12.23 0.34 20.48
C PRO A 96 -11.61 -1.04 20.24
N GLY A 97 -11.27 -1.76 21.32
CA GLY A 97 -10.61 -3.07 21.27
C GLY A 97 -9.08 -3.02 21.30
N ALA A 98 -8.44 -1.87 21.03
CA ALA A 98 -7.00 -1.69 21.12
C ALA A 98 -6.52 -1.23 22.51
N SER A 99 -5.24 -1.51 22.80
CA SER A 99 -4.51 -1.03 23.97
C SER A 99 -3.11 -0.59 23.57
N GLU A 100 -2.32 -0.01 24.47
CA GLU A 100 -0.92 0.33 24.17
C GLU A 100 -0.07 -0.91 23.85
N ALA A 101 -0.34 -2.06 24.50
CA ALA A 101 0.35 -3.31 24.23
C ALA A 101 -0.13 -4.00 22.94
N GLU A 102 -1.39 -3.76 22.55
CA GLU A 102 -2.01 -4.34 21.35
C GLU A 102 -2.69 -3.22 20.54
N PRO A 103 -1.88 -2.35 19.89
CA PRO A 103 -2.37 -1.09 19.34
C PRO A 103 -3.23 -1.23 18.09
N LEU A 104 -3.22 -2.38 17.43
CA LEU A 104 -3.91 -2.63 16.16
C LEU A 104 -5.17 -3.52 16.32
N LYS A 105 -5.52 -3.91 17.55
CA LYS A 105 -6.75 -4.68 17.81
C LYS A 105 -8.06 -3.95 17.49
N GLY A 106 -8.02 -2.63 17.39
CA GLY A 106 -9.14 -1.80 16.95
C GLY A 106 -9.05 -1.41 15.48
N GLY A 107 -8.08 -1.94 14.73
CA GLY A 107 -7.80 -1.53 13.36
C GLY A 107 -7.09 -0.17 13.26
N LEU A 108 -7.22 0.50 12.11
CA LEU A 108 -6.66 1.84 11.84
C LEU A 108 -7.65 2.67 11.03
N ARG A 109 -7.77 3.95 11.38
CA ARG A 109 -8.51 4.92 10.57
C ARG A 109 -7.81 5.14 9.22
N ILE A 110 -8.58 5.46 8.18
CA ILE A 110 -8.02 5.87 6.88
C ILE A 110 -7.38 7.26 6.94
N GLY A 111 -7.89 8.15 7.80
CA GLY A 111 -7.35 9.51 7.98
C GLY A 111 -8.03 10.58 7.14
N LYS A 112 -9.28 10.39 6.70
CA LYS A 112 -10.02 11.45 5.98
C LYS A 112 -10.29 12.67 6.89
N VAL A 113 -10.26 13.87 6.31
CA VAL A 113 -10.54 15.13 7.02
C VAL A 113 -11.98 15.14 7.54
N GLN A 114 -12.95 14.78 6.70
CA GLN A 114 -14.34 14.61 7.12
C GLN A 114 -14.48 13.41 8.07
N ALA A 115 -15.14 13.59 9.20
CA ALA A 115 -15.16 12.59 10.28
C ALA A 115 -16.08 11.38 10.04
N THR A 116 -17.21 11.59 9.34
CA THR A 116 -18.29 10.60 9.22
C THR A 116 -18.82 10.50 7.79
N GLY A 117 -19.56 9.44 7.51
CA GLY A 117 -20.19 9.20 6.20
C GLY A 117 -19.41 8.25 5.29
N SER A 118 -20.01 7.90 4.15
CA SER A 118 -19.43 7.01 3.14
C SER A 118 -18.09 7.52 2.60
N ASP A 119 -17.91 8.84 2.54
CA ASP A 119 -16.68 9.50 2.04
C ASP A 119 -15.78 10.06 3.16
N GLY A 120 -16.26 10.05 4.40
CA GLY A 120 -15.51 10.49 5.58
C GLY A 120 -14.51 9.46 6.09
N ASP A 121 -14.09 9.63 7.33
CA ASP A 121 -13.18 8.71 8.01
C ASP A 121 -13.86 7.37 8.29
N GLY A 122 -13.06 6.38 8.66
CA GLY A 122 -13.50 5.01 8.83
C GLY A 122 -12.34 4.05 8.60
N GLN A 123 -12.67 2.79 8.35
CA GLN A 123 -11.68 1.75 8.08
C GLN A 123 -12.00 1.08 6.75
N TYR A 124 -11.00 1.02 5.87
CA TYR A 124 -11.12 0.39 4.55
C TYR A 124 -10.28 -0.88 4.50
N HIS A 125 -10.88 -1.97 4.06
CA HIS A 125 -10.23 -3.28 4.02
C HIS A 125 -8.90 -3.25 3.23
N HIS A 126 -8.91 -2.73 2.01
CA HIS A 126 -7.72 -2.69 1.16
C HIS A 126 -6.62 -1.74 1.66
N TYR A 127 -6.96 -0.64 2.32
CA TYR A 127 -5.98 0.25 2.95
C TYR A 127 -5.27 -0.44 4.12
N LEU A 128 -6.05 -1.13 4.96
CA LEU A 128 -5.51 -1.93 6.07
C LEU A 128 -4.62 -3.06 5.55
N THR A 129 -5.03 -3.71 4.46
CA THR A 129 -4.26 -4.77 3.81
C THR A 129 -2.93 -4.26 3.25
N LEU A 130 -2.91 -3.08 2.61
CA LEU A 130 -1.66 -2.45 2.17
C LEU A 130 -0.75 -2.08 3.35
N TRP A 131 -1.32 -1.61 4.46
CA TRP A 131 -0.56 -1.33 5.68
C TRP A 131 0.04 -2.59 6.30
N MET A 132 -0.70 -3.71 6.33
CA MET A 132 -0.18 -5.02 6.73
C MET A 132 1.02 -5.42 5.87
N PHE A 133 0.93 -5.21 4.55
CA PHE A 133 2.05 -5.45 3.65
C PHE A 133 3.26 -4.57 4.00
N ALA A 134 3.07 -3.27 4.22
CA ALA A 134 4.16 -2.37 4.62
C ALA A 134 4.86 -2.81 5.92
N LEU A 135 4.09 -3.21 6.94
CA LEU A 135 4.62 -3.76 8.20
C LEU A 135 5.41 -5.05 7.99
N ASN A 136 4.90 -5.94 7.14
CA ASN A 136 5.60 -7.17 6.78
C ASN A 136 6.92 -6.91 6.06
N ARG A 137 6.95 -5.97 5.10
CA ARG A 137 8.19 -5.55 4.44
C ARG A 137 9.18 -4.94 5.44
N LEU A 138 8.70 -4.15 6.41
CA LEU A 138 9.56 -3.63 7.47
C LEU A 138 10.15 -4.73 8.35
N ALA A 139 9.36 -5.75 8.68
CA ALA A 139 9.83 -6.92 9.43
C ALA A 139 10.98 -7.63 8.72
N LEU A 140 10.86 -7.84 7.40
CA LEU A 140 11.91 -8.47 6.60
C LEU A 140 13.15 -7.57 6.46
N ALA A 141 12.96 -6.27 6.24
CA ALA A 141 14.07 -5.34 6.07
C ALA A 141 14.90 -5.11 7.34
N THR A 142 14.30 -5.31 8.51
CA THR A 142 14.92 -5.08 9.82
C THR A 142 15.24 -6.36 10.58
N GLU A 143 14.74 -7.50 10.11
CA GLU A 143 14.70 -8.79 10.83
C GLU A 143 13.98 -8.73 12.19
N GLU A 144 13.18 -7.68 12.43
CA GLU A 144 12.43 -7.50 13.67
C GLU A 144 11.02 -8.08 13.53
N LYS A 145 10.82 -9.28 14.09
CA LYS A 145 9.54 -10.01 14.07
C LYS A 145 8.33 -9.20 14.54
N GLN A 146 8.53 -8.20 15.40
CA GLN A 146 7.45 -7.39 15.98
C GLN A 146 6.60 -6.69 14.92
N TYR A 147 7.17 -6.28 13.78
CA TYR A 147 6.40 -5.64 12.73
C TYR A 147 5.45 -6.62 12.03
N ASN A 148 5.87 -7.87 11.81
CA ASN A 148 4.97 -8.89 11.27
C ASN A 148 3.94 -9.35 12.33
N GLN A 149 4.30 -9.36 13.62
CA GLN A 149 3.33 -9.57 14.71
C GLN A 149 2.22 -8.52 14.71
N LEU A 150 2.57 -7.24 14.48
CA LEU A 150 1.60 -6.16 14.34
C LEU A 150 0.72 -6.35 13.09
N ALA A 151 1.29 -6.74 11.95
CA ALA A 151 0.53 -7.06 10.74
C ALA A 151 -0.48 -8.20 10.98
N VAL A 152 -0.06 -9.29 11.65
CA VAL A 152 -0.93 -10.42 12.00
C VAL A 152 -2.00 -10.01 13.04
N GLN A 153 -1.65 -9.16 14.02
CA GLN A 153 -2.61 -8.62 14.97
C GLN A 153 -3.70 -7.84 14.24
N LEU A 154 -3.32 -6.96 13.32
CA LEU A 154 -4.25 -6.18 12.52
C LEU A 154 -5.14 -7.09 11.65
N ALA A 155 -4.54 -8.07 10.99
CA ALA A 155 -5.23 -9.05 10.16
C ALA A 155 -6.34 -9.77 10.93
N LYS A 156 -6.02 -10.30 12.12
CA LYS A 156 -6.99 -11.01 12.97
C LYS A 156 -8.07 -10.10 13.53
N ALA A 157 -7.69 -8.88 13.90
CA ALA A 157 -8.60 -7.91 14.49
C ALA A 157 -9.70 -7.49 13.51
N ILE A 158 -9.35 -7.23 12.26
CA ILE A 158 -10.28 -6.63 11.29
C ILE A 158 -11.06 -7.67 10.49
N HIS A 159 -10.49 -8.88 10.26
CA HIS A 159 -11.10 -9.93 9.45
C HIS A 159 -12.58 -10.24 9.80
N PRO A 160 -12.97 -10.49 11.06
CA PRO A 160 -14.37 -10.81 11.40
C PRO A 160 -15.34 -9.66 11.17
N HIS A 161 -14.85 -8.42 11.01
CA HIS A 161 -15.69 -7.27 10.71
C HIS A 161 -15.91 -7.10 9.20
N PHE A 162 -14.90 -7.41 8.39
CA PHE A 162 -14.91 -7.17 6.95
C PHE A 162 -15.37 -8.38 6.13
N VAL A 163 -15.10 -9.61 6.57
CA VAL A 163 -15.56 -10.80 5.87
C VAL A 163 -16.87 -11.28 6.47
N THR A 164 -17.90 -11.42 5.64
CA THR A 164 -19.21 -11.91 6.06
C THR A 164 -19.34 -13.39 5.77
N HIS A 165 -19.98 -14.13 6.67
CA HIS A 165 -20.24 -15.57 6.51
C HIS A 165 -21.74 -15.87 6.42
N GLN A 166 -22.09 -16.86 5.60
CA GLN A 166 -23.41 -17.50 5.61
C GLN A 166 -23.20 -19.02 5.69
N ASN A 167 -23.89 -19.68 6.63
CA ASN A 167 -23.75 -21.12 6.88
C ASN A 167 -22.29 -21.58 7.06
N GLY A 168 -21.46 -20.74 7.70
CA GLY A 168 -20.04 -21.03 7.95
C GLY A 168 -19.10 -20.80 6.76
N LEU A 169 -19.61 -20.32 5.62
CA LEU A 169 -18.81 -20.02 4.42
C LEU A 169 -18.71 -18.51 4.22
N ALA A 170 -17.51 -18.03 3.90
CA ALA A 170 -17.31 -16.63 3.50
C ALA A 170 -18.11 -16.33 2.23
N THR A 171 -18.86 -15.21 2.22
CA THR A 171 -19.75 -14.85 1.11
C THR A 171 -19.44 -13.51 0.45
N ALA A 172 -18.88 -12.55 1.19
CA ALA A 172 -18.54 -11.23 0.68
C ALA A 172 -17.52 -10.52 1.58
N ILE A 173 -16.88 -9.49 1.02
CA ILE A 173 -16.07 -8.52 1.76
C ILE A 173 -16.83 -7.19 1.82
N VAL A 174 -16.86 -6.58 3.01
CA VAL A 174 -17.30 -5.20 3.18
C VAL A 174 -16.14 -4.27 2.80
N TRP A 175 -16.39 -3.24 2.01
CA TRP A 175 -15.30 -2.36 1.58
C TRP A 175 -14.92 -1.33 2.64
N LYS A 176 -15.92 -0.77 3.34
CA LYS A 176 -15.71 0.24 4.38
C LYS A 176 -16.60 0.05 5.60
N LYS A 177 -15.98 0.17 6.78
CA LYS A 177 -16.63 0.23 8.09
C LYS A 177 -16.41 1.59 8.76
N SER A 178 -17.25 1.90 9.74
CA SER A 178 -17.03 3.02 10.67
C SER A 178 -15.72 2.84 11.46
N VAL A 179 -15.24 3.93 12.08
CA VAL A 179 -13.99 3.95 12.86
C VAL A 179 -13.96 2.89 13.97
N ASP A 180 -15.10 2.58 14.58
CA ASP A 180 -15.28 1.59 15.64
C ASP A 180 -15.62 0.17 15.12
N LEU A 181 -15.58 -0.03 13.80
CA LEU A 181 -15.92 -1.28 13.09
C LEU A 181 -17.36 -1.79 13.25
N GLN A 182 -18.26 -0.99 13.84
CA GLN A 182 -19.63 -1.41 14.14
C GLN A 182 -20.58 -1.27 12.94
N GLN A 183 -20.44 -0.22 12.14
CA GLN A 183 -21.37 0.10 11.05
C GLN A 183 -20.74 -0.15 9.69
N VAL A 184 -21.49 -0.79 8.79
CA VAL A 184 -21.16 -0.86 7.37
C VAL A 184 -21.45 0.50 6.74
N LEU A 185 -20.42 1.16 6.25
CA LEU A 185 -20.54 2.45 5.57
C LEU A 185 -20.60 2.28 4.06
N VAL A 186 -19.84 1.32 3.51
CA VAL A 186 -19.92 0.95 2.10
C VAL A 186 -19.88 -0.57 1.96
N PRO A 187 -20.98 -1.21 1.51
CA PRO A 187 -21.14 -2.67 1.58
C PRO A 187 -20.45 -3.46 0.47
N ARG A 188 -20.15 -2.83 -0.68
CA ARG A 188 -19.64 -3.53 -1.87
C ARG A 188 -18.13 -3.57 -1.88
N GLU A 189 -17.54 -4.77 -1.92
CA GLU A 189 -16.10 -5.02 -2.07
C GLU A 189 -15.49 -4.30 -3.27
N GLY A 190 -14.21 -3.93 -3.13
CA GLY A 190 -13.35 -3.58 -4.25
C GLY A 190 -13.06 -4.81 -5.11
N HIS A 191 -12.83 -4.56 -6.40
CA HIS A 191 -12.65 -5.60 -7.42
C HIS A 191 -11.54 -6.62 -7.12
N LEU A 192 -10.53 -6.22 -6.33
CA LEU A 192 -9.35 -7.04 -5.99
C LEU A 192 -9.23 -7.35 -4.50
N ASP A 193 -10.22 -7.02 -3.68
CA ASP A 193 -10.09 -7.09 -2.21
C ASP A 193 -9.82 -8.53 -1.73
N ALA A 194 -10.53 -9.52 -2.28
CA ALA A 194 -10.35 -10.93 -1.93
C ALA A 194 -8.97 -11.46 -2.34
N LEU A 195 -8.55 -11.15 -3.57
CA LEU A 195 -7.24 -11.51 -4.10
C LEU A 195 -6.09 -10.90 -3.28
N THR A 196 -6.20 -9.61 -2.97
CA THR A 196 -5.19 -8.86 -2.21
C THR A 196 -5.12 -9.40 -0.78
N GLY A 197 -6.27 -9.64 -0.15
CA GLY A 197 -6.36 -10.29 1.16
C GLY A 197 -5.68 -11.67 1.17
N PHE A 198 -6.01 -12.52 0.20
CA PHE A 198 -5.41 -13.86 0.07
C PHE A 198 -3.88 -13.80 -0.03
N ALA A 199 -3.37 -12.94 -0.90
CA ALA A 199 -1.93 -12.81 -1.15
C ALA A 199 -1.19 -12.24 0.06
N VAL A 200 -1.66 -11.11 0.61
CA VAL A 200 -1.00 -10.45 1.74
C VAL A 200 -1.02 -11.34 2.98
N TYR A 201 -2.15 -11.99 3.30
CA TYR A 201 -2.23 -12.87 4.48
C TYR A 201 -1.28 -14.07 4.34
N ARG A 202 -1.10 -14.62 3.14
CA ARG A 202 -0.09 -15.65 2.88
C ARG A 202 1.35 -15.13 3.03
N LEU A 203 1.64 -13.89 2.64
CA LEU A 203 2.95 -13.28 2.90
C LEU A 203 3.19 -13.10 4.40
N LEU A 204 2.19 -12.63 5.15
CA LEU A 204 2.27 -12.52 6.61
C LEU A 204 2.55 -13.89 7.26
N GLN A 205 1.84 -14.93 6.80
CA GLN A 205 1.99 -16.31 7.28
C GLN A 205 3.40 -16.85 7.02
N ARG A 206 3.93 -16.69 5.80
CA ARG A 206 5.30 -17.11 5.44
C ARG A 206 6.35 -16.42 6.30
N THR A 207 6.24 -15.10 6.47
CA THR A 207 7.15 -14.34 7.33
C THR A 207 7.01 -14.73 8.81
N ALA A 208 5.81 -15.09 9.26
CA ALA A 208 5.59 -15.60 10.61
C ALA A 208 6.28 -16.94 10.84
N GLU A 209 6.18 -17.87 9.89
CA GLU A 209 6.87 -19.16 9.92
C GLU A 209 8.39 -18.99 9.94
N HIS A 210 8.91 -17.99 9.23
CA HIS A 210 10.34 -17.69 9.20
C HIS A 210 10.87 -17.02 10.47
N LEU A 211 10.20 -15.98 10.98
CA LEU A 211 10.74 -15.12 12.05
C LEU A 211 10.15 -15.41 13.44
N HIS A 212 8.95 -15.98 13.55
CA HIS A 212 8.25 -16.13 14.83
C HIS A 212 7.04 -17.11 14.84
N PRO A 213 7.26 -18.41 14.63
CA PRO A 213 6.20 -19.41 14.85
C PRO A 213 5.68 -19.36 16.31
N PRO A 214 4.39 -19.66 16.60
CA PRO A 214 3.40 -20.36 15.76
C PRO A 214 2.22 -19.48 15.28
N ALA A 215 2.42 -18.21 14.92
CA ALA A 215 1.30 -17.40 14.44
C ALA A 215 0.65 -18.01 13.17
N THR A 216 -0.68 -18.20 13.20
CA THR A 216 -1.47 -18.77 12.09
C THR A 216 -2.60 -17.84 11.65
N LEU A 217 -2.78 -17.72 10.33
CA LEU A 217 -3.85 -17.04 9.59
C LEU A 217 -4.63 -18.03 8.69
N ALA A 218 -4.59 -19.33 8.99
CA ALA A 218 -5.11 -20.37 8.11
C ALA A 218 -6.60 -20.20 7.77
N ASN A 219 -7.43 -19.82 8.75
CA ASN A 219 -8.87 -19.62 8.55
C ASN A 219 -9.13 -18.40 7.67
N GLU A 220 -8.45 -17.30 7.94
CA GLU A 220 -8.58 -16.05 7.19
C GLU A 220 -8.13 -16.23 5.74
N ILE A 221 -7.03 -16.97 5.51
CA ILE A 221 -6.57 -17.33 4.17
C ILE A 221 -7.59 -18.21 3.44
N ALA A 222 -8.21 -19.17 4.14
CA ALA A 222 -9.24 -20.04 3.57
C ALA A 222 -10.50 -19.26 3.17
N ASP A 223 -10.92 -18.28 3.97
CA ASP A 223 -12.02 -17.38 3.64
C ASP A 223 -11.76 -16.62 2.34
N TYR A 224 -10.60 -15.95 2.20
CA TYR A 224 -10.27 -15.25 0.96
C TYR A 224 -10.21 -16.21 -0.22
N ARG A 225 -9.66 -17.42 -0.02
CA ARG A 225 -9.60 -18.43 -1.07
C ARG A 225 -10.98 -18.83 -1.57
N ALA A 226 -11.98 -18.88 -0.69
CA ALA A 226 -13.37 -19.19 -1.05
C ALA A 226 -14.06 -18.05 -1.81
N LEU A 227 -13.63 -16.80 -1.58
CA LEU A 227 -14.17 -15.59 -2.21
C LEU A 227 -13.55 -15.31 -3.59
N MET A 228 -12.32 -15.78 -3.82
CA MET A 228 -11.63 -15.67 -5.11
C MET A 228 -12.34 -16.42 -6.25
N GLY A 229 -12.00 -16.03 -7.48
CA GLY A 229 -12.41 -16.70 -8.72
C GLY A 229 -13.35 -15.89 -9.60
N ARG A 230 -13.64 -14.64 -9.21
CA ARG A 230 -14.50 -13.70 -9.96
C ARG A 230 -13.72 -12.54 -10.55
N GLU A 231 -12.50 -12.32 -10.08
CA GLU A 231 -11.63 -11.24 -10.47
C GLU A 231 -11.20 -11.37 -11.93
N LYS A 232 -11.15 -10.24 -12.62
CA LYS A 232 -10.74 -10.13 -14.03
C LYS A 232 -9.74 -8.99 -14.17
N ALA A 233 -9.03 -8.89 -15.27
CA ALA A 233 -8.21 -7.70 -15.52
C ALA A 233 -9.10 -6.45 -15.58
N SER A 234 -8.65 -5.37 -14.93
CA SER A 234 -9.35 -4.08 -14.89
C SER A 234 -8.74 -3.11 -15.90
N TYR A 235 -9.57 -2.29 -16.54
CA TYR A 235 -9.12 -1.16 -17.37
C TYR A 235 -8.79 0.09 -16.54
N ASP A 236 -9.11 0.08 -15.24
CA ASP A 236 -8.63 1.11 -14.32
C ASP A 236 -7.13 0.92 -14.08
N PRO A 237 -6.27 1.94 -14.32
CA PRO A 237 -4.82 1.77 -14.18
C PRO A 237 -4.37 1.36 -12.78
N LEU A 238 -5.04 1.82 -11.72
CA LEU A 238 -4.65 1.46 -10.36
C LEU A 238 -4.93 -0.02 -10.11
N ASP A 239 -6.16 -0.46 -10.35
CA ASP A 239 -6.54 -1.87 -10.17
C ASP A 239 -5.69 -2.79 -11.04
N LEU A 240 -5.44 -2.40 -12.30
CA LEU A 240 -4.56 -3.13 -13.21
C LEU A 240 -3.18 -3.38 -12.60
N GLY A 241 -2.58 -2.32 -12.07
CA GLY A 241 -1.27 -2.36 -11.43
C GLY A 241 -1.26 -3.17 -10.13
N MET A 242 -2.23 -2.95 -9.27
CA MET A 242 -2.35 -3.70 -8.00
C MET A 242 -2.58 -5.19 -8.25
N GLY A 243 -3.34 -5.55 -9.28
CA GLY A 243 -3.52 -6.94 -9.71
C GLY A 243 -2.20 -7.58 -10.17
N LEU A 244 -1.44 -6.90 -11.04
CA LEU A 244 -0.12 -7.37 -11.47
C LEU A 244 0.86 -7.49 -10.29
N TRP A 245 0.85 -6.52 -9.38
CA TRP A 245 1.63 -6.55 -8.15
C TRP A 245 1.23 -7.70 -7.23
N ILE A 246 -0.04 -8.09 -7.11
CA ILE A 246 -0.36 -9.27 -6.30
C ILE A 246 0.04 -10.58 -7.00
N CYS A 247 -0.20 -10.67 -8.31
CA CYS A 247 0.13 -11.87 -9.08
C CYS A 247 1.64 -12.19 -9.08
N HIS A 248 2.52 -11.18 -8.99
CA HIS A 248 3.96 -11.41 -9.12
C HIS A 248 4.57 -12.25 -7.98
N PHE A 249 3.96 -12.27 -6.78
CA PHE A 249 4.40 -13.09 -5.65
C PHE A 249 4.06 -14.59 -5.81
N PHE A 250 3.17 -14.93 -6.74
CA PHE A 250 2.62 -16.27 -6.90
C PHE A 250 2.55 -16.71 -8.37
N ARG A 251 3.48 -16.25 -9.22
CA ARG A 251 3.47 -16.47 -10.70
C ARG A 251 3.30 -17.93 -11.14
N ASP A 252 3.68 -18.88 -10.30
CA ASP A 252 3.56 -20.30 -10.60
C ASP A 252 2.13 -20.85 -10.40
N GLU A 253 1.29 -20.14 -9.65
CA GLU A 253 -0.09 -20.53 -9.38
C GLU A 253 -1.02 -20.17 -10.55
N VAL A 254 -1.98 -21.06 -10.85
CA VAL A 254 -2.88 -20.95 -12.01
C VAL A 254 -3.65 -19.63 -12.03
N TRP A 255 -4.17 -19.20 -10.88
CA TRP A 255 -4.93 -17.95 -10.78
C TRP A 255 -4.07 -16.72 -11.09
N ALA A 256 -2.83 -16.69 -10.60
CA ALA A 256 -1.92 -15.56 -10.76
C ALA A 256 -1.41 -15.47 -12.19
N ARG A 257 -1.12 -16.62 -12.82
CA ARG A 257 -0.76 -16.68 -14.24
C ARG A 257 -1.91 -16.21 -15.13
N ALA A 258 -3.13 -16.67 -14.87
CA ALA A 258 -4.31 -16.32 -15.66
C ALA A 258 -4.64 -14.83 -15.56
N LEU A 259 -4.71 -14.28 -14.34
CA LEU A 259 -4.99 -12.86 -14.14
C LEU A 259 -3.83 -12.00 -14.64
N GLY A 260 -2.58 -12.37 -14.34
CA GLY A 260 -1.41 -11.64 -14.80
C GLY A 260 -1.35 -11.52 -16.33
N SER A 261 -1.62 -12.62 -17.06
CA SER A 261 -1.70 -12.60 -18.53
C SER A 261 -2.81 -11.67 -19.02
N GLN A 262 -4.03 -11.79 -18.47
CA GLN A 262 -5.14 -10.90 -18.86
C GLN A 262 -4.83 -9.43 -18.56
N SER A 263 -4.15 -9.16 -17.45
CA SER A 263 -3.73 -7.81 -17.08
C SER A 263 -2.70 -7.27 -18.06
N LEU A 264 -1.73 -8.05 -18.51
CA LEU A 264 -0.79 -7.60 -19.56
C LEU A 264 -1.53 -7.28 -20.88
N ASP A 265 -2.53 -8.08 -21.25
CA ASP A 265 -3.36 -7.80 -22.43
C ASP A 265 -4.13 -6.48 -22.32
N VAL A 266 -4.74 -6.24 -21.16
CA VAL A 266 -5.43 -4.97 -20.88
C VAL A 266 -4.43 -3.80 -20.82
N ALA A 267 -3.23 -4.01 -20.27
CA ALA A 267 -2.19 -2.99 -20.21
C ALA A 267 -1.78 -2.48 -21.60
N MET A 268 -1.77 -3.35 -22.63
CA MET A 268 -1.53 -2.90 -24.02
C MET A 268 -2.59 -1.89 -24.49
N SER A 269 -3.86 -2.14 -24.17
CA SER A 269 -4.96 -1.21 -24.50
C SER A 269 -4.87 0.08 -23.69
N VAL A 270 -4.55 -0.03 -22.39
CA VAL A 270 -4.43 1.13 -21.50
C VAL A 270 -3.26 2.02 -21.91
N LEU A 271 -2.14 1.44 -22.34
CA LEU A 271 -0.95 2.17 -22.78
C LEU A 271 -0.98 2.61 -24.25
N ASN A 272 -2.08 2.39 -24.97
CA ASN A 272 -2.18 2.79 -26.37
C ASN A 272 -2.09 4.33 -26.55
N GLU A 273 -1.30 4.79 -27.52
CA GLU A 273 -1.06 6.23 -27.77
C GLU A 273 -2.26 6.97 -28.37
N GLU A 274 -3.14 6.28 -29.09
CA GLU A 274 -4.30 6.90 -29.75
C GLU A 274 -5.56 6.86 -28.87
N THR A 275 -5.76 5.76 -28.15
CA THR A 275 -7.02 5.44 -27.45
C THR A 275 -6.84 5.26 -25.94
N GLY A 276 -5.62 4.98 -25.49
CA GLY A 276 -5.26 4.71 -24.11
C GLY A 276 -5.00 5.99 -23.30
N VAL A 277 -4.31 5.85 -22.16
CA VAL A 277 -3.97 6.97 -21.28
C VAL A 277 -2.90 7.88 -21.88
N LEU A 278 -2.01 7.33 -22.72
CA LEU A 278 -0.92 8.09 -23.33
C LEU A 278 -1.41 9.17 -24.30
N GLY A 279 -2.55 8.96 -24.97
CA GLY A 279 -3.17 9.92 -25.87
C GLY A 279 -4.03 11.00 -25.20
N ARG A 280 -4.20 10.95 -23.87
CA ARG A 280 -5.10 11.86 -23.14
C ARG A 280 -4.36 13.08 -22.61
N GLU A 281 -5.09 14.21 -22.57
CA GLU A 281 -4.65 15.42 -21.88
C GLU A 281 -4.56 15.21 -20.36
N SER A 282 -3.70 15.97 -19.68
CA SER A 282 -3.45 15.85 -18.24
C SER A 282 -4.72 15.99 -17.39
N SER A 283 -5.67 16.83 -17.79
CA SER A 283 -6.96 17.06 -17.10
C SER A 283 -7.88 15.83 -17.06
N ARG A 284 -7.63 14.83 -17.92
CA ARG A 284 -8.43 13.59 -18.02
C ARG A 284 -7.67 12.36 -17.50
N ARG A 285 -6.54 12.58 -16.84
CA ARG A 285 -5.66 11.55 -16.31
C ARG A 285 -5.51 11.73 -14.80
N LEU A 286 -5.17 10.67 -14.09
CA LEU A 286 -4.96 10.68 -12.64
C LEU A 286 -3.62 10.04 -12.33
N ALA A 287 -2.65 10.82 -11.82
CA ALA A 287 -1.26 10.38 -11.76
C ALA A 287 -1.09 9.16 -10.84
N PHE A 288 -1.66 9.21 -9.63
CA PHE A 288 -1.57 8.08 -8.69
C PHE A 288 -2.12 6.76 -9.28
N ARG A 289 -3.18 6.81 -10.11
CA ARG A 289 -3.73 5.59 -10.75
C ARG A 289 -2.73 5.01 -11.74
N GLU A 290 -2.16 5.87 -12.58
CA GLU A 290 -1.20 5.45 -13.60
C GLU A 290 0.13 5.00 -13.00
N PHE A 291 0.58 5.61 -11.90
CA PHE A 291 1.74 5.11 -11.15
C PHE A 291 1.47 3.74 -10.55
N GLY A 292 0.24 3.46 -10.09
CA GLY A 292 -0.17 2.11 -9.68
C GLY A 292 0.07 1.08 -10.78
N MET A 293 -0.38 1.37 -12.01
CA MET A 293 -0.12 0.53 -13.19
C MET A 293 1.38 0.31 -13.41
N VAL A 294 2.18 1.39 -13.38
CA VAL A 294 3.63 1.32 -13.58
C VAL A 294 4.28 0.39 -12.55
N ILE A 295 3.95 0.54 -11.26
CA ILE A 295 4.48 -0.31 -10.19
C ILE A 295 4.15 -1.79 -10.46
N GLY A 296 2.91 -2.09 -10.85
CA GLY A 296 2.47 -3.44 -11.18
C GLY A 296 3.26 -4.06 -12.33
N LEU A 297 3.39 -3.34 -13.45
CA LEU A 297 4.18 -3.75 -14.61
C LEU A 297 5.65 -4.01 -14.24
N GLU A 298 6.22 -3.11 -13.44
CA GLU A 298 7.60 -3.22 -12.96
C GLU A 298 7.83 -4.39 -11.97
N CYS A 299 6.80 -4.83 -11.26
CA CYS A 299 6.88 -5.97 -10.34
C CYS A 299 6.66 -7.30 -11.04
N PHE A 300 5.67 -7.37 -11.92
CA PHE A 300 5.30 -8.61 -12.60
C PHE A 300 6.37 -9.06 -13.59
N GLY A 301 7.00 -8.09 -14.27
CA GLY A 301 8.03 -8.28 -15.26
C GLY A 301 7.64 -7.53 -16.53
N LYS A 302 8.48 -6.58 -16.94
CA LYS A 302 8.26 -5.78 -18.15
C LYS A 302 9.33 -6.10 -19.21
N ASP A 303 8.90 -6.29 -20.45
CA ASP A 303 9.75 -6.30 -21.62
C ASP A 303 9.19 -5.34 -22.70
N GLY A 304 10.00 -5.08 -23.73
CA GLY A 304 9.60 -4.36 -24.94
C GLY A 304 8.75 -3.10 -24.70
N GLU A 305 7.49 -3.18 -25.12
CA GLU A 305 6.54 -2.07 -25.16
C GLU A 305 6.04 -1.63 -23.79
N PHE A 306 5.86 -2.55 -22.84
CA PHE A 306 5.44 -2.19 -21.47
C PHE A 306 6.48 -1.33 -20.77
N LYS A 307 7.77 -1.57 -21.04
CA LYS A 307 8.85 -0.73 -20.53
C LYS A 307 8.78 0.69 -21.07
N LYS A 308 8.56 0.85 -22.38
CA LYS A 308 8.43 2.16 -23.02
C LYS A 308 7.19 2.90 -22.52
N GLY A 309 6.05 2.22 -22.42
CA GLY A 309 4.81 2.82 -21.93
C GLY A 309 4.92 3.27 -20.47
N ALA A 310 5.54 2.47 -19.61
CA ALA A 310 5.78 2.85 -18.21
C ALA A 310 6.70 4.09 -18.10
N GLU A 311 7.78 4.12 -18.88
CA GLU A 311 8.69 5.27 -18.94
C GLU A 311 7.95 6.53 -19.45
N ALA A 312 7.11 6.40 -20.48
CA ALA A 312 6.29 7.50 -21.01
C ALA A 312 5.30 8.05 -19.97
N VAL A 313 4.66 7.19 -19.16
CA VAL A 313 3.78 7.63 -18.06
C VAL A 313 4.57 8.42 -17.02
N VAL A 314 5.71 7.90 -16.58
CA VAL A 314 6.56 8.52 -15.55
C VAL A 314 7.09 9.87 -16.03
N ASP A 315 7.58 9.95 -17.27
CA ASP A 315 8.12 11.18 -17.85
C ASP A 315 7.03 12.21 -18.12
N PHE A 316 5.83 11.79 -18.56
CA PHE A 316 4.69 12.68 -18.70
C PHE A 316 4.40 13.38 -17.37
N TRP A 317 4.14 12.62 -16.31
CA TRP A 317 3.72 13.20 -15.03
C TRP A 317 4.80 13.99 -14.33
N GLN A 318 6.09 13.71 -14.58
CA GLN A 318 7.18 14.47 -13.99
C GLN A 318 7.03 15.99 -14.24
N GLY A 319 6.52 16.40 -15.41
CA GLY A 319 6.28 17.82 -15.73
C GLY A 319 5.07 18.45 -15.02
N TYR A 320 4.24 17.64 -14.36
CA TYR A 320 2.92 18.02 -13.86
C TYR A 320 2.72 17.77 -12.35
N LEU A 321 3.58 16.96 -11.69
CA LEU A 321 3.44 16.56 -10.28
C LEU A 321 3.17 17.72 -9.30
N GLU A 322 3.77 18.89 -9.51
CA GLU A 322 3.56 20.07 -8.65
C GLU A 322 2.32 20.90 -9.01
N ARG A 323 1.78 20.74 -10.22
CA ARG A 323 0.79 21.67 -10.83
C ARG A 323 -0.57 21.05 -11.13
N SER A 324 -0.67 19.73 -11.32
CA SER A 324 -1.84 19.11 -11.95
C SER A 324 -2.81 18.42 -11.01
N GLU A 325 -2.50 18.33 -9.73
CA GLU A 325 -3.36 17.60 -8.78
C GLU A 325 -4.00 18.54 -7.78
N ASP A 326 -5.26 18.20 -7.46
CA ASP A 326 -5.95 18.65 -6.25
C ASP A 326 -5.00 18.50 -5.06
N GLU A 327 -4.93 19.51 -4.18
CA GLU A 327 -4.01 19.51 -3.05
C GLU A 327 -4.17 18.26 -2.18
N ASP A 328 -5.39 17.71 -2.13
CA ASP A 328 -5.72 16.49 -1.40
C ASP A 328 -5.14 15.19 -2.01
N LEU A 329 -4.83 15.18 -3.32
CA LEU A 329 -4.30 14.00 -4.03
C LEU A 329 -2.79 14.06 -4.26
N ARG A 330 -2.18 15.24 -4.16
CA ARG A 330 -0.75 15.42 -4.40
C ARG A 330 0.13 14.49 -3.54
N PRO A 331 -0.10 14.30 -2.22
CA PRO A 331 0.75 13.42 -1.41
C PRO A 331 0.73 11.96 -1.88
N ILE A 332 -0.44 11.44 -2.28
CA ILE A 332 -0.55 10.06 -2.76
C ILE A 332 0.16 9.89 -4.10
N ALA A 333 0.04 10.85 -5.03
CA ALA A 333 0.76 10.76 -6.29
C ALA A 333 2.28 10.85 -6.11
N LEU A 334 2.78 11.66 -5.18
CA LEU A 334 4.22 11.79 -4.91
C LEU A 334 4.83 10.48 -4.39
N VAL A 335 4.21 9.83 -3.40
CA VAL A 335 4.73 8.57 -2.86
C VAL A 335 4.61 7.43 -3.88
N MET A 336 3.55 7.44 -4.70
CA MET A 336 3.38 6.44 -5.77
C MET A 336 4.32 6.69 -6.94
N TYR A 337 4.64 7.95 -7.27
CA TYR A 337 5.67 8.32 -8.24
C TYR A 337 7.04 7.80 -7.83
N ALA A 338 7.42 7.98 -6.56
CA ALA A 338 8.65 7.42 -6.03
C ALA A 338 8.70 5.89 -6.21
N ALA A 339 7.62 5.19 -5.83
CA ALA A 339 7.52 3.74 -6.04
C ALA A 339 7.50 3.34 -7.52
N ALA A 340 6.95 4.16 -8.43
CA ALA A 340 6.99 3.90 -9.86
C ALA A 340 8.41 4.05 -10.45
N LEU A 341 9.22 4.99 -9.94
CA LEU A 341 10.62 5.15 -10.34
C LEU A 341 11.49 3.97 -9.87
N ILE A 342 11.27 3.51 -8.64
CA ILE A 342 12.00 2.41 -8.02
C ILE A 342 11.01 1.59 -7.17
N PRO A 343 10.42 0.51 -7.71
CA PRO A 343 9.44 -0.28 -6.96
C PRO A 343 10.01 -0.91 -5.69
N GLY A 344 11.31 -1.22 -5.68
CA GLY A 344 12.05 -1.65 -4.51
C GLY A 344 11.32 -2.73 -3.70
N ALA A 345 10.97 -2.42 -2.46
CA ALA A 345 10.34 -3.34 -1.52
C ALA A 345 8.91 -3.81 -1.90
N PHE A 346 8.31 -3.27 -2.97
CA PHE A 346 7.13 -3.89 -3.60
C PHE A 346 7.46 -5.21 -4.33
N ARG A 347 8.70 -5.39 -4.80
CA ARG A 347 9.13 -6.56 -5.57
C ARG A 347 9.45 -7.75 -4.68
N ASP A 348 9.03 -8.92 -5.13
CA ASP A 348 9.42 -10.21 -4.59
C ASP A 348 10.93 -10.40 -4.68
N GLY A 349 11.52 -10.96 -3.61
CA GLY A 349 12.96 -11.15 -3.47
C GLY A 349 13.78 -9.87 -3.24
N PHE A 350 13.20 -8.66 -3.30
CA PHE A 350 13.96 -7.41 -3.10
C PHE A 350 14.63 -7.36 -1.72
N LEU A 351 13.99 -7.87 -0.68
CA LEU A 351 14.50 -7.88 0.69
C LEU A 351 15.22 -9.20 1.06
N GLY A 352 15.49 -10.07 0.08
CA GLY A 352 15.98 -11.44 0.33
C GLY A 352 14.83 -12.46 0.31
N ARG A 353 15.13 -13.72 0.64
CA ARG A 353 14.10 -14.77 0.75
C ARG A 353 13.34 -14.56 2.06
N GLY A 354 12.02 -14.39 1.98
CA GLY A 354 11.10 -14.32 3.11
C GLY A 354 9.79 -15.03 2.80
#